data_AF-U2Z9K9-F1
#
_entry.id   AF-U2Z9K9-F1
#
_cell.length_a   1.000
_cell.length_b   1.000
_cell.length_c   1.000
_cell.angle_alpha   90.00
_cell.angle_beta   90.00
_cell.angle_gamma   90.00
#
_symmetry.space_group_name_H-M   'P 1'
#
loop_
_entity.id
_entity.type
_entity.pdbx_description
1 polymer ?
#
loop_
_entity_poly.entity_id
_entity_poly.type
_entity_poly.pdbx_seq_one_letter_code
_entity_poly.pdbx_strand_id
1 'polypeptide(L)'
;MAEMRIAGLVDAKGLIGSAAQTGSERLIAEGRTHAYLIHDGSEAGGPRVTVTQGDIRAIQLAKSALYAGARLLMDEREVEAVDRVVLAGASARISAPCTPSCWA
;
A
#
# COMPACT_ATOMS: atom_id res chain seq x y z
N MET A 1 -0.78 4.31 1.27
CA MET A 1 -1.73 3.33 1.88
C MET A 1 -1.72 3.41 3.40
N ALA A 2 -0.55 3.51 4.05
CA ALA A 2 -0.46 3.58 5.51
C ALA A 2 -1.31 4.71 6.10
N GLU A 3 -1.22 5.92 5.53
CA GLU A 3 -1.99 7.08 5.95
C GLU A 3 -3.50 6.86 5.79
N MET A 4 -3.92 6.25 4.69
CA MET A 4 -5.34 5.90 4.47
C MET A 4 -5.84 4.89 5.51
N ARG A 5 -4.98 3.95 5.95
CA ARG A 5 -5.31 2.98 7.01
C ARG A 5 -5.42 3.65 8.38
N ILE A 6 -4.48 4.55 8.70
CA ILE A 6 -4.47 5.31 9.96
C ILE A 6 -5.69 6.24 10.02
N ALA A 7 -6.06 6.85 8.90
CA ALA A 7 -7.23 7.72 8.77
C ALA A 7 -8.57 6.97 8.72
N GLY A 8 -8.58 5.63 8.82
CA GLY A 8 -9.81 4.83 8.81
C GLY A 8 -10.52 4.74 7.45
N LEU A 9 -9.88 5.17 6.36
CA LEU A 9 -10.44 5.12 5.00
C LEU A 9 -10.39 3.70 4.40
N VAL A 10 -9.41 2.91 4.85
CA VAL A 10 -9.13 1.55 4.38
C VAL A 10 -9.09 0.60 5.57
N ASP A 11 -9.74 -0.56 5.45
CA ASP A 11 -9.72 -1.60 6.48
C ASP A 11 -8.43 -2.46 6.46
N ALA A 12 -8.32 -3.41 7.39
CA ALA A 12 -7.15 -4.30 7.44
C ALA A 12 -7.02 -5.23 6.21
N LYS A 13 -8.10 -5.48 5.49
CA LYS A 13 -8.12 -6.30 4.26
C LYS A 13 -7.82 -5.45 3.02
N GLY A 14 -7.68 -4.14 3.16
CA GLY A 14 -7.47 -3.22 2.04
C GLY A 14 -8.74 -2.81 1.31
N LEU A 15 -9.92 -2.92 1.92
CA LEU A 15 -11.16 -2.43 1.33
C LEU A 15 -11.35 -0.94 1.64
N ILE A 16 -11.62 -0.14 0.62
CA ILE A 16 -11.97 1.28 0.78
C ILE A 16 -13.44 1.38 1.21
N GLY A 17 -13.69 2.04 2.35
CA GLY A 17 -15.03 2.26 2.89
C GLY A 17 -15.82 3.33 2.12
N SER A 18 -17.14 3.34 2.30
CA SER A 18 -18.01 4.39 1.76
C SER A 18 -17.83 5.73 2.49
N ALA A 19 -18.40 6.80 1.91
CA ALA A 19 -18.43 8.11 2.57
C ALA A 19 -19.10 8.04 3.95
N ALA A 20 -20.19 7.27 4.10
CA ALA A 20 -20.88 7.10 5.38
C ALA A 20 -20.05 6.30 6.41
N GLN A 21 -19.29 5.30 5.96
CA GLN A 21 -18.45 4.48 6.84
C GLN A 21 -17.19 5.22 7.31
N THR A 22 -16.66 6.10 6.46
CA THR A 22 -15.37 6.78 6.69
C THR A 22 -15.53 8.22 7.17
N GLY A 23 -16.73 8.80 7.04
CA GLY A 23 -17.01 10.21 7.33
C GLY A 23 -16.40 11.20 6.34
N SER A 24 -15.89 10.74 5.20
CA SER A 24 -15.20 11.58 4.22
C SER A 24 -16.01 11.76 2.94
N GLU A 25 -16.26 13.01 2.58
CA GLU A 25 -16.95 13.41 1.33
C GLU A 25 -16.11 13.15 0.08
N ARG A 26 -14.81 12.89 0.24
CA ARG A 26 -13.87 12.59 -0.86
C ARG A 26 -14.01 11.16 -1.40
N LEU A 27 -14.89 10.34 -0.83
CA LEU A 27 -15.11 8.97 -1.30
C LEU A 27 -16.12 8.97 -2.44
N ILE A 28 -15.72 8.37 -3.55
CA ILE A 28 -16.51 8.27 -4.78
C ILE A 28 -16.89 6.80 -4.97
N ALA A 29 -18.18 6.53 -5.20
CA ALA A 29 -18.64 5.16 -5.48
C ALA A 29 -18.13 4.69 -6.85
N GLU A 30 -17.53 3.50 -6.88
CA GLU A 30 -17.07 2.82 -8.10
C GLU A 30 -17.55 1.37 -8.08
N GLY A 31 -18.72 1.13 -8.70
CA GLY A 31 -19.37 -0.17 -8.73
C GLY A 31 -19.69 -0.69 -7.32
N ARG A 32 -19.00 -1.75 -6.90
CA ARG A 32 -19.14 -2.36 -5.56
C ARG A 32 -18.13 -1.84 -4.54
N THR A 33 -17.27 -0.92 -4.94
CA THR A 33 -16.12 -0.41 -4.17
C THR A 33 -16.12 1.12 -4.20
N HIS A 34 -15.10 1.74 -3.62
CA HIS A 34 -14.96 3.19 -3.60
C HIS A 34 -13.56 3.60 -4.01
N ALA A 35 -13.42 4.80 -4.56
CA ALA A 35 -12.17 5.50 -4.76
C ALA A 35 -12.08 6.70 -3.82
N TYR A 36 -10.86 7.08 -3.45
CA TYR A 36 -10.60 8.27 -2.66
C TYR A 36 -10.01 9.38 -3.54
N LEU A 37 -10.67 10.54 -3.56
CA LEU A 37 -10.20 11.73 -4.26
C LEU A 37 -9.08 12.42 -3.47
N ILE A 38 -7.88 12.44 -4.04
CA ILE A 38 -6.74 13.17 -3.48
C ILE A 38 -6.77 14.62 -3.93
N HIS A 39 -6.98 14.85 -5.22
CA HIS A 39 -6.94 16.16 -5.84
C HIS A 39 -7.89 16.22 -7.03
N ASP A 40 -8.62 17.33 -7.16
CA ASP A 40 -9.43 17.63 -8.32
C ASP A 40 -9.01 18.98 -8.91
N GLY A 41 -8.26 18.92 -10.02
CA GLY A 41 -7.86 20.09 -10.79
C GLY A 41 -8.72 20.32 -12.03
N SER A 42 -9.81 19.56 -12.22
CA SER A 42 -10.52 19.48 -13.50
C SER A 42 -11.07 20.84 -13.99
N GLU A 43 -11.52 21.72 -13.10
CA GLU A 43 -12.00 23.06 -13.46
C GLU A 43 -10.91 23.96 -14.06
N ALA A 44 -9.66 23.77 -13.66
CA ALA A 44 -8.50 24.50 -14.18
C ALA A 44 -7.80 23.76 -15.33
N GLY A 45 -8.42 22.71 -15.88
CA GLY A 45 -7.79 21.82 -16.88
C GLY A 45 -6.67 20.95 -16.31
N GLY A 46 -6.55 20.88 -14.98
CA GLY A 46 -5.58 20.08 -14.26
C GLY A 46 -6.01 18.62 -14.05
N PRO A 47 -5.12 17.77 -13.52
CA PRO A 47 -5.40 16.36 -13.34
C PRO A 47 -6.40 16.12 -12.21
N ARG A 48 -7.20 15.06 -12.37
CA ARG A 48 -7.97 14.46 -11.28
C ARG A 48 -7.22 13.24 -10.76
N VAL A 49 -6.78 13.30 -9.52
CA VAL A 49 -5.96 12.26 -8.88
C VAL A 49 -6.79 11.52 -7.85
N THR A 50 -6.97 10.22 -8.06
CA THR A 50 -7.71 9.33 -7.17
C THR A 50 -6.85 8.13 -6.78
N VAL A 51 -7.20 7.52 -5.66
CA VAL A 51 -6.72 6.19 -5.29
C VAL A 51 -7.90 5.23 -5.37
N THR A 52 -7.82 4.28 -6.28
CA THR A 52 -8.88 3.31 -6.54
C THR A 52 -8.70 2.05 -5.69
N GLN A 53 -9.75 1.23 -5.66
CA GLN A 53 -9.63 -0.09 -5.06
C GLN A 53 -8.59 -0.96 -5.79
N GLY A 54 -8.43 -0.79 -7.11
CA GLY A 54 -7.43 -1.48 -7.91
C GLY A 54 -6.00 -1.14 -7.50
N ASP A 55 -5.71 0.14 -7.24
CA ASP A 55 -4.39 0.60 -6.79
C ASP A 55 -3.99 -0.03 -5.46
N ILE A 56 -4.93 -0.09 -4.51
CA ILE A 56 -4.71 -0.75 -3.22
C ILE A 56 -4.35 -2.22 -3.43
N ARG A 57 -5.05 -2.92 -4.33
CA ARG A 57 -4.76 -4.34 -4.64
C ARG A 57 -3.42 -4.50 -5.32
N ALA A 58 -3.04 -3.61 -6.24
CA ALA A 58 -1.74 -3.65 -6.90
C ALA A 58 -0.59 -3.49 -5.89
N ILE A 59 -0.71 -2.54 -4.94
CA ILE A 59 0.28 -2.35 -3.87
C ILE A 59 0.36 -3.60 -2.96
N GLN A 60 -0.78 -4.17 -2.58
CA GLN A 60 -0.81 -5.38 -1.75
C GLN A 60 -0.15 -6.56 -2.47
N LEU A 61 -0.46 -6.76 -3.75
CA LEU A 61 0.14 -7.82 -4.55
C LEU A 61 1.66 -7.66 -4.66
N ALA A 62 2.12 -6.44 -4.92
CA ALA A 62 3.55 -6.12 -4.97
C ALA A 62 4.23 -6.41 -3.62
N LYS A 63 3.62 -6.00 -2.50
CA LYS A 63 4.15 -6.27 -1.15
C LYS A 63 4.24 -7.77 -0.88
N SER A 64 3.18 -8.52 -1.17
CA SER A 64 3.14 -9.96 -0.96
C SER A 64 4.16 -10.69 -1.82
N ALA A 65 4.39 -10.24 -3.05
CA ALA A 65 5.41 -10.80 -3.94
C ALA A 65 6.82 -10.58 -3.39
N LEU A 66 7.14 -9.38 -2.88
CA LEU A 66 8.44 -9.10 -2.27
C LEU A 66 8.67 -9.95 -1.01
N TYR A 67 7.67 -10.08 -0.15
CA TYR A 67 7.75 -10.92 1.05
C TYR A 67 7.96 -12.39 0.69
N ALA A 68 7.14 -12.92 -0.23
CA ALA A 68 7.27 -14.30 -0.68
C ALA A 68 8.62 -14.58 -1.35
N GLY A 69 9.09 -13.67 -2.20
CA GLY A 69 10.40 -13.78 -2.84
C GLY A 69 11.56 -13.77 -1.84
N ALA A 70 11.52 -12.87 -0.85
CA ALA A 70 12.53 -12.83 0.21
C ALA A 70 12.52 -14.11 1.05
N ARG A 71 11.34 -14.60 1.44
CA ARG A 71 11.22 -15.83 2.22
C ARG A 71 11.71 -17.05 1.45
N LEU A 72 11.35 -17.17 0.18
CA LEU A 72 11.81 -18.26 -0.69
C LEU A 72 13.34 -18.30 -0.80
N LEU A 73 13.98 -17.13 -0.92
CA LEU A 73 15.45 -17.05 -0.94
C LEU A 73 16.08 -17.42 0.41
N MET A 74 15.44 -17.08 1.53
CA MET A 74 15.91 -17.47 2.86
C MET A 74 15.79 -18.98 3.09
N ASP A 75 14.65 -19.57 2.69
CA ASP A 75 14.40 -21.00 2.78
C ASP A 75 15.42 -21.78 1.92
N GLU A 76 15.70 -21.33 0.69
CA GLU A 76 16.73 -21.93 -0.21
C GLU A 76 18.16 -21.82 0.33
N ARG A 77 18.43 -20.81 1.16
CA ARG A 77 19.75 -20.59 1.78
C ARG A 77 19.85 -21.14 3.20
N GLU A 78 18.78 -21.75 3.71
CA GLU A 78 18.69 -22.31 5.07
C GLU A 78 19.06 -21.29 6.16
N VAL A 79 18.64 -20.03 5.98
CA VAL A 79 18.88 -18.95 6.96
C VAL A 79 17.58 -18.43 7.55
N GLU A 80 17.54 -18.28 8.88
CA GLU A 80 16.37 -17.70 9.57
C GLU A 80 16.42 -16.17 9.67
N ALA A 81 17.59 -15.57 9.45
CA ALA A 81 17.78 -14.13 9.53
C ALA A 81 18.85 -13.63 8.55
N VAL A 82 18.77 -12.34 8.21
CA VAL A 82 19.77 -11.62 7.41
C VAL A 82 20.28 -10.42 8.21
N ASP A 83 21.56 -10.08 8.08
CA ASP A 83 22.13 -8.97 8.84
C ASP A 83 21.71 -7.59 8.31
N ARG A 84 21.43 -7.49 7.00
CA ARG A 84 21.13 -6.22 6.33
C ARG A 84 20.24 -6.41 5.12
N VAL A 85 19.25 -5.54 4.97
CA VAL A 85 18.45 -5.38 3.76
C VAL A 85 18.81 -4.08 3.06
N VAL A 86 19.11 -4.17 1.76
CA VAL A 86 19.36 -3.01 0.91
C VAL A 86 18.26 -2.94 -0.13
N LEU A 87 17.49 -1.85 -0.09
CA LEU A 87 16.49 -1.56 -1.11
C LEU A 87 17.18 -0.83 -2.27
N ALA A 88 16.97 -1.29 -3.49
CA ALA A 88 17.44 -0.63 -4.71
C ALA A 88 16.25 -0.37 -5.65
N GLY A 89 16.22 0.79 -6.31
CA GLY A 89 15.13 1.19 -7.22
C GLY A 89 14.86 2.70 -7.22
N ALA A 90 13.98 3.17 -8.11
CA ALA A 90 13.64 4.59 -8.29
C ALA A 90 13.05 5.27 -7.03
N SER A 91 12.48 4.47 -6.14
CA SER A 91 11.93 4.88 -4.85
C SER A 91 12.82 4.49 -3.65
N ALA A 92 14.03 3.96 -3.89
CA ALA A 92 14.90 3.46 -2.84
C ALA A 92 15.76 4.58 -2.23
N ARG A 93 15.55 4.87 -0.94
CA ARG A 93 16.43 5.70 -0.12
C ARG A 93 16.40 5.29 1.36
N ILE A 94 16.40 4.00 1.68
CA ILE A 94 16.45 3.52 3.08
C ILE A 94 17.26 2.23 3.13
N SER A 95 18.36 2.24 3.89
CA SER A 95 18.95 1.03 4.48
C SER A 95 18.49 0.94 5.93
N ALA A 96 17.97 -0.22 6.33
CA ALA A 96 17.54 -0.45 7.71
C ALA A 96 18.27 -1.68 8.26
N PRO A 97 18.71 -1.65 9.54
CA PRO A 97 19.17 -2.87 10.21
C PRO A 97 18.00 -3.86 10.29
N CYS A 98 18.24 -5.12 9.94
CA CYS A 98 17.19 -6.14 9.96
C CYS A 98 16.99 -6.62 11.40
N THR A 99 15.88 -6.25 12.04
CA THR A 99 15.48 -6.81 13.33
C THR A 99 14.57 -8.04 13.12
N PRO A 100 14.45 -8.96 14.10
CA PRO A 100 13.54 -10.11 13.99
C PRO A 100 12.08 -9.72 13.71
N SER A 101 11.67 -8.51 14.11
CA SER A 101 10.34 -7.95 13.85
C SER A 101 10.08 -7.52 12.40
N CYS A 102 11.09 -7.52 11.51
CA CYS A 102 10.88 -7.26 10.07
C CYS A 102 10.12 -8.40 9.36
N TRP A 103 10.01 -9.56 10.00
CA TRP A 103 9.46 -10.79 9.40
C TRP A 103 8.10 -11.21 9.95
N ALA A 104 7.55 -10.47 10.93
CA ALA A 104 6.21 -10.67 11.48
C ALA A 104 5.19 -9.72 10.81
#